data_AF-A0AAN2BKV2-F1
#
_entry.id   AF-A0AAN2BKV2-F1
#
_cell.length_a   1.000
_cell.length_b   1.000
_cell.length_c   1.000
_cell.angle_alpha   90.00
_cell.angle_beta   90.00
_cell.angle_gamma   90.00
#
_symmetry.space_group_name_H-M   'P 1'
#
loop_
_entity.id
_entity.type
_entity.pdbx_description
1 polymer ?
#
loop_
_entity_poly.entity_id
_entity_poly.type
_entity_poly.pdbx_seq_one_letter_code
_entity_poly.pdbx_strand_id
1 'polypeptide(L)'
;MPTDTDESLLYEIVEFPDGEIGLCRAGEGRAEEEPLVTIRFSEESRYFLEQALQNGALSVAKAMIDAGLDAVQELQAEVEVEQDAQPVSHLIH
;
A
#
# COMPACT_ATOMS: atom_id res chain seq x y z
N MET A 1 6.53 -30.67 -10.31
CA MET A 1 6.54 -29.78 -9.13
C MET A 1 7.95 -29.25 -9.00
N PRO A 2 8.14 -27.95 -9.22
CA PRO A 2 7.81 -26.96 -8.20
C PRO A 2 6.73 -25.97 -8.64
N THR A 3 6.16 -25.31 -7.66
CA THR A 3 5.12 -24.26 -7.73
C THR A 3 5.78 -22.94 -8.15
N ASP A 4 5.71 -22.62 -9.44
CA ASP A 4 6.12 -21.33 -10.03
C ASP A 4 4.96 -20.33 -9.89
N THR A 5 4.50 -20.14 -8.67
CA THR A 5 3.40 -19.24 -8.33
C THR A 5 3.92 -18.42 -7.16
N ASP A 6 3.99 -17.11 -7.38
CA ASP A 6 4.28 -16.04 -6.40
C ASP A 6 5.70 -15.48 -6.20
N GLU A 7 6.73 -15.80 -7.01
CA GLU A 7 7.97 -14.97 -6.97
C GLU A 7 7.81 -13.63 -7.72
N SER A 8 6.83 -13.50 -8.63
CA SER A 8 6.60 -12.30 -9.44
C SER A 8 5.72 -11.22 -8.78
N LEU A 9 5.16 -11.47 -7.60
CA LEU A 9 4.24 -10.55 -6.89
C LEU A 9 4.72 -10.18 -5.48
N LEU A 10 6.00 -10.39 -5.20
CA LEU A 10 6.57 -9.95 -3.94
C LEU A 10 6.77 -8.43 -3.99
N TYR A 11 6.38 -7.71 -2.94
CA TYR A 11 6.58 -6.26 -2.83
C TYR A 11 7.51 -5.95 -1.68
N GLU A 12 8.31 -4.90 -1.83
CA GLU A 12 9.24 -4.43 -0.82
C GLU A 12 9.06 -2.94 -0.53
N ILE A 13 9.19 -2.59 0.76
CA ILE A 13 9.19 -1.20 1.22
C ILE A 13 10.64 -0.73 1.32
N VAL A 14 10.93 0.38 0.65
CA VAL A 14 12.27 0.89 0.43
C VAL A 14 12.36 2.32 0.91
N GLU A 15 13.38 2.65 1.70
CA GLU A 15 13.74 4.05 1.95
C GLU A 15 14.78 4.49 0.92
N PHE A 16 14.50 5.61 0.24
CA PHE A 16 15.38 6.24 -0.73
C PHE A 16 16.37 7.20 -0.06
N PRO A 17 17.48 7.58 -0.72
CA PRO A 17 18.50 8.46 -0.13
C PRO A 17 18.02 9.87 0.23
N ASP A 18 16.93 10.33 -0.37
CA ASP A 18 16.25 11.59 -0.07
C ASP A 18 15.29 11.49 1.12
N GLY A 19 15.16 10.30 1.72
CA GLY A 19 14.28 10.03 2.85
C GLY A 19 12.82 9.80 2.46
N GLU A 20 12.53 9.67 1.16
CA GLU A 20 11.24 9.18 0.69
C GLU A 20 11.12 7.66 0.89
N ILE A 21 9.90 7.17 1.09
CA ILE A 21 9.66 5.74 1.26
C ILE A 21 8.77 5.23 0.12
N GLY A 22 9.27 4.27 -0.64
CA GLY A 22 8.60 3.66 -1.78
C GLY A 22 8.11 2.25 -1.50
N LEU A 23 6.96 1.88 -2.08
CA LEU A 23 6.57 0.49 -2.29
C LEU A 23 6.96 0.07 -3.70
N CYS A 24 7.86 -0.90 -3.82
CA CYS A 24 8.38 -1.37 -5.10
C CYS A 24 8.05 -2.85 -5.33
N ARG A 25 8.01 -3.27 -6.59
CA ARG A 25 8.05 -4.70 -6.91
C ARG A 25 9.42 -5.25 -6.52
N ALA A 26 9.43 -6.39 -5.84
CA ALA A 26 10.67 -7.09 -5.56
C ALA A 26 11.09 -7.91 -6.79
N GLY A 27 12.38 -7.94 -7.09
CA GLY A 27 12.92 -8.70 -8.23
C GLY A 27 14.16 -8.08 -8.86
N GLU A 28 14.70 -8.78 -9.86
CA GLU A 28 15.89 -8.38 -10.61
C GLU A 28 15.51 -7.33 -11.67
N GLY A 29 15.88 -6.05 -11.45
CA GLY A 29 15.47 -4.92 -12.31
C GLY A 29 15.11 -3.62 -11.60
N ARG A 30 15.14 -3.61 -10.25
CA ARG A 30 14.76 -2.47 -9.37
C ARG A 30 15.30 -1.09 -9.75
N ALA A 31 16.45 -1.00 -10.43
CA ALA A 31 17.04 0.28 -10.82
C ALA A 31 16.21 1.04 -11.88
N GLU A 32 15.29 0.37 -12.59
CA GLU A 32 14.53 0.94 -13.71
C GLU A 32 13.02 1.07 -13.44
N GLU A 33 12.50 0.48 -12.36
CA GLU A 33 11.06 0.54 -12.06
C GLU A 33 10.70 1.71 -11.14
N GLU A 34 9.71 2.50 -11.56
CA GLU A 34 9.12 3.54 -10.72
C GLU A 34 8.37 2.91 -9.53
N PRO A 35 8.46 3.49 -8.32
CA PRO A 35 7.74 3.02 -7.15
C PRO A 35 6.22 3.07 -7.40
N LEU A 36 5.51 2.05 -6.93
CA LEU A 36 4.06 1.96 -7.06
C LEU A 36 3.36 3.00 -6.19
N VAL A 37 3.95 3.28 -5.04
CA VAL A 37 3.51 4.30 -4.08
C VAL A 37 4.74 4.97 -3.51
N THR A 38 4.72 6.30 -3.42
CA THR A 38 5.75 7.10 -2.75
C THR A 38 5.13 7.83 -1.56
N ILE A 39 5.69 7.62 -0.38
CA ILE A 39 5.28 8.25 0.87
C ILE A 39 6.37 9.25 1.27
N ARG A 40 5.94 10.50 1.46
CA ARG A 40 6.82 11.60 1.88
C ARG A 40 6.33 12.17 3.18
N PHE A 41 7.21 12.16 4.17
CA PHE A 41 6.98 12.85 5.44
C PHE A 41 7.55 14.25 5.36
N SER A 42 6.85 15.22 5.97
CA SER A 42 7.43 16.55 6.16
C SER A 42 8.64 16.48 7.10
N GLU A 43 9.51 17.48 7.04
CA GLU A 43 10.67 17.57 7.94
C GLU A 43 10.25 17.50 9.41
N GLU A 44 9.16 18.20 9.77
CA GLU A 44 8.62 18.18 11.13
C GLU A 44 8.13 16.79 11.53
N SER A 45 7.38 16.11 10.67
CA SER A 45 6.92 14.74 10.95
C SER A 45 8.09 13.77 11.09
N ARG A 46 9.12 13.86 10.24
CA ARG A 46 10.33 13.03 10.35
C ARG A 46 11.01 13.22 11.70
N TYR A 47 11.20 14.47 12.11
CA TYR A 47 11.80 14.78 13.41
C TYR A 47 11.05 14.11 14.57
N PHE A 48 9.71 14.21 14.59
CA PHE A 48 8.91 13.57 15.63
C PHE A 48 8.94 12.03 15.57
N LEU A 49 8.88 11.45 14.38
CA LEU A 49 8.84 10.01 14.19
C LEU A 49 10.17 9.34 14.55
N GLU A 50 11.30 9.95 14.18
CA GLU A 50 12.64 9.46 14.51
C GLU A 50 12.95 9.57 16.00
N GLN A 51 12.38 10.54 16.71
CA GLN A 51 12.51 10.66 18.17
C GLN A 51 11.72 9.59 18.92
N ALA A 52 10.55 9.18 18.39
CA ALA A 52 9.65 8.24 19.06
C ALA A 52 10.07 6.77 18.85
N LEU A 53 10.55 6.41 17.67
CA LEU A 53 10.84 5.04 17.27
C LEU A 53 12.07 4.99 16.36
N GLN A 54 12.90 3.96 16.54
CA GLN A 54 13.96 3.65 15.58
C GLN A 54 13.32 3.29 14.23
N ASN A 55 13.68 4.00 13.16
CA ASN A 55 13.03 3.91 11.84
C ASN A 55 11.52 4.20 11.89
N GLY A 56 11.11 5.21 12.68
CA GLY A 56 9.70 5.57 12.86
C GLY A 56 8.97 5.86 11.54
N ALA A 57 9.61 6.57 10.60
CA ALA A 57 9.04 6.85 9.29
C ALA A 57 8.73 5.55 8.50
N LEU A 58 9.68 4.61 8.46
CA LEU A 58 9.51 3.31 7.80
C LEU A 58 8.40 2.47 8.46
N SER A 59 8.34 2.49 9.80
CA SER A 59 7.31 1.76 10.55
C SER A 59 5.90 2.29 10.27
N VAL A 60 5.75 3.62 10.20
CA VAL A 60 4.47 4.25 9.83
C VAL A 60 4.12 3.95 8.37
N ALA A 61 5.07 4.06 7.45
CA ALA A 61 4.85 3.74 6.05
C ALA A 61 4.36 2.28 5.86
N LYS A 62 4.97 1.33 6.57
CA LYS A 62 4.50 -0.06 6.59
C LYS A 62 3.06 -0.19 7.07
N ALA A 63 2.73 0.43 8.20
CA ALA A 63 1.37 0.38 8.75
C ALA A 63 0.34 1.01 7.79
N MET A 64 0.71 2.07 7.07
CA MET A 64 -0.16 2.70 6.06
C MET A 64 -0.42 1.75 4.88
N ILE A 65 0.59 1.01 4.42
CA ILE A 65 0.45 0.06 3.32
C ILE A 65 -0.41 -1.13 3.75
N ASP A 66 -0.17 -1.68 4.94
CA ASP A 66 -0.98 -2.77 5.50
C ASP A 66 -2.45 -2.35 5.61
N ALA A 67 -2.72 -1.15 6.15
CA ALA A 67 -4.08 -0.62 6.27
C ALA A 67 -4.74 -0.36 4.90
N GLY A 68 -3.97 0.06 3.91
CA GLY A 68 -4.44 0.22 2.54
C GLY A 68 -4.86 -1.10 1.91
N LEU A 69 -4.09 -2.17 2.14
CA LEU A 69 -4.43 -3.51 1.67
C LEU A 69 -5.72 -4.03 2.32
N ASP A 70 -5.87 -3.84 3.63
CA ASP A 70 -7.08 -4.21 4.37
C ASP A 70 -8.31 -3.45 3.83
N ALA A 71 -8.17 -2.14 3.58
CA ALA A 71 -9.25 -1.33 3.02
C ALA A 71 -9.68 -1.81 1.62
N VAL A 72 -8.74 -2.23 0.77
CA VAL A 72 -9.06 -2.79 -0.55
C VAL A 72 -9.81 -4.12 -0.43
N GLN A 73 -9.46 -4.97 0.54
CA GLN A 73 -10.17 -6.22 0.79
C GLN A 73 -11.63 -5.97 1.20
N GLU A 74 -11.87 -5.01 2.10
CA GLU A 74 -13.24 -4.63 2.50
C GLU A 74 -14.06 -4.14 1.31
N LEU A 75 -13.49 -3.26 0.46
CA LEU A 75 -14.16 -2.77 -0.74
C LEU A 75 -14.51 -3.90 -1.73
N GLN A 76 -13.65 -4.91 -1.86
CA GLN A 76 -13.94 -6.08 -2.70
C GLN A 76 -15.09 -6.91 -2.13
N ALA A 77 -15.14 -7.10 -0.81
CA ALA A 77 -16.24 -7.79 -0.14
C ALA A 77 -17.57 -7.04 -0.30
N GLU A 78 -17.57 -5.71 -0.21
CA GLU A 78 -18.77 -4.89 -0.45
C GLU A 78 -19.29 -5.02 -1.90
N VAL A 79 -18.40 -5.01 -2.90
CA VAL A 79 -18.77 -5.15 -4.32
C VAL A 79 -19.37 -6.52 -4.64
N GLU A 80 -18.93 -7.61 -3.98
CA GLU A 80 -19.55 -8.93 -4.14
C GLU A 80 -20.99 -8.98 -3.58
N VAL A 81 -21.29 -8.20 -2.53
CA VAL A 81 -22.62 -8.15 -1.91
C VAL A 81 -23.61 -7.33 -2.74
N GLU A 82 -23.15 -6.29 -3.45
CA GLU A 82 -24.01 -5.43 -4.28
C GLU A 82 -24.46 -6.08 -5.60
N GLN A 83 -23.76 -7.11 -6.10
CA GLN A 83 -24.13 -7.79 -7.36
C GLN A 83 -25.40 -8.66 -7.25
N ASP A 84 -25.90 -8.94 -6.05
CA ASP A 84 -27.18 -9.66 -5.82
C ASP A 84 -28.37 -8.70 -5.58
N ALA A 85 -28.15 -7.38 -5.56
CA ALA A 85 -29.21 -6.40 -5.30
C ALA A 85 -29.85 -5.88 -6.60
N GLN A 86 -31.08 -6.33 -6.87
CA GLN A 86 -31.94 -5.83 -7.96
C GLN A 86 -32.05 -4.28 -7.94
N PRO A 87 -32.12 -3.59 -9.10
CA PRO A 87 -32.15 -2.14 -9.15
C PRO A 87 -33.48 -1.59 -8.59
N VAL A 88 -33.44 -0.97 -7.43
CA VAL A 88 -34.59 -0.25 -6.85
C VAL A 88 -34.74 1.13 -7.47
N SER A 89 -35.69 1.23 -8.41
CA SER A 89 -36.15 2.50 -8.99
C SER A 89 -36.75 3.41 -7.91
N HIS A 90 -36.12 4.56 -7.65
CA HIS A 90 -36.68 5.59 -6.80
C HIS A 90 -37.32 6.69 -7.66
N LEU A 91 -38.65 6.73 -7.68
CA LEU A 91 -39.44 7.79 -8.34
C LEU A 91 -39.94 8.75 -7.26
N ILE A 92 -39.38 9.96 -7.22
CA ILE A 92 -39.78 11.01 -6.28
C ILE A 92 -41.04 11.70 -6.84
N HIS A 93 -42.12 11.76 -6.04
CA HIS A 93 -43.35 12.52 -6.31
C HIS A 93 -43.28 13.91 -5.67
#